data_AF-A0A5C3QGG3-F1
#
_entry.id   AF-A0A5C3QGG3-F1
#
_cell.length_a   1.000
_cell.length_b   1.000
_cell.length_c   1.000
_cell.angle_alpha   90.00
_cell.angle_beta   90.00
_cell.angle_gamma   90.00
#
_symmetry.space_group_name_H-M   'P 1'
#
loop_
_entity.id
_entity.type
_entity.pdbx_description
1 polymer ?
#
loop_
_entity_poly.entity_id
_entity_poly.type
_entity_poly.pdbx_seq_one_letter_code
_entity_poly.pdbx_strand_id
1 'polypeptide(L)'
;MRPINGVHNMNRASPAPQQDRAPAFTRSQIMDALEMNVRMFAMQTAPTPAATSPSDEVDKALLNVKNGIIGHNLDHQDNIKLLGDDIVGGLETNMEKVYRVQFGEAFQQARNTQVPEHVKRLLRESVGPTPLNRQVEEMKERTEKLRIEIQNSRARRRNNRLVDPCDLSEHLTHVVVFAAGGKSKACEVFPKDIQSFLYYPDDQIKRLFEYYDLGKPGLDRSANLNRFMAYIGTPFTVSCPPSPASLPTPTSPVTGIPSVKKKPSV
;
A
#
# COMPACT_ATOMS: atom_id res chain seq x y z
N MET A 1 -33.31 -5.97 -13.65
CA MET A 1 -34.74 -6.31 -13.55
C MET A 1 -35.06 -6.88 -12.18
N ARG A 2 -35.73 -6.08 -11.33
CA ARG A 2 -36.67 -6.44 -10.27
C ARG A 2 -37.13 -5.11 -9.62
N PRO A 3 -38.41 -4.71 -9.74
CA PRO A 3 -38.95 -3.51 -9.10
C PRO A 3 -39.76 -3.93 -7.86
N ILE A 4 -39.52 -3.32 -6.69
CA ILE A 4 -40.37 -3.54 -5.51
C ILE A 4 -40.48 -2.25 -4.67
N ASN A 5 -41.72 -1.75 -4.62
CA ASN A 5 -42.45 -1.02 -3.56
C ASN A 5 -41.87 0.31 -3.03
N GLY A 6 -42.59 1.44 -2.95
CA GLY A 6 -44.03 1.63 -2.83
C GLY A 6 -44.45 1.77 -1.36
N VAL A 7 -44.22 2.95 -0.75
CA VAL A 7 -44.76 3.39 0.56
C VAL A 7 -44.80 4.93 0.51
N HIS A 8 -45.90 5.60 0.12
CA HIS A 8 -47.03 6.06 0.96
C HIS A 8 -46.66 6.52 2.38
N ASN A 9 -46.45 7.82 2.57
CA ASN A 9 -46.74 8.50 3.84
C ASN A 9 -46.96 10.01 3.55
N MET A 10 -48.20 10.40 3.28
CA MET A 10 -49.13 11.02 4.24
C MET A 10 -48.66 12.39 4.76
N ASN A 11 -49.18 13.40 4.08
CA ASN A 11 -49.52 14.72 4.62
C ASN A 11 -49.92 14.64 6.11
N ARG A 12 -49.23 15.39 6.96
CA ARG A 12 -49.79 15.86 8.23
C ARG A 12 -49.39 17.31 8.42
N ALA A 13 -50.14 18.19 7.76
CA ALA A 13 -50.18 19.60 8.11
C ALA A 13 -50.78 19.71 9.51
N SER A 14 -49.95 20.07 10.50
CA SER A 14 -50.43 20.44 11.83
C SER A 14 -51.12 21.81 11.73
N PRO A 15 -52.39 21.95 12.17
CA PRO A 15 -53.01 23.25 12.30
C PRO A 15 -52.35 24.02 13.46
N ALA A 16 -51.90 25.24 13.18
CA ALA A 16 -51.39 26.17 14.16
C ALA A 16 -52.47 26.49 15.22
N PRO A 17 -52.10 26.68 16.50
CA PRO A 17 -53.03 27.11 17.52
C PRO A 17 -53.53 28.53 17.19
N GLN A 18 -54.83 28.66 16.99
CA GLN A 18 -55.52 29.95 16.99
C GLN A 18 -55.41 30.54 18.41
N GLN A 19 -54.48 31.46 18.56
CA GLN A 19 -54.30 32.25 19.76
C GLN A 19 -55.24 33.46 19.64
N ASP A 20 -56.32 33.46 20.41
CA ASP A 20 -57.25 34.59 20.56
C ASP A 20 -56.47 35.85 20.92
N ARG A 21 -56.18 36.68 19.92
CA ARG A 21 -55.60 38.00 20.09
C ARG A 21 -56.70 38.91 20.64
N ALA A 22 -56.57 39.28 21.90
CA ALA A 22 -57.23 40.46 22.45
C ALA A 22 -57.02 41.66 21.52
N PRO A 23 -58.02 42.55 21.36
CA PRO A 23 -57.93 43.70 20.48
C PRO A 23 -56.73 44.55 20.90
N ALA A 24 -55.72 44.61 20.03
CA ALA A 24 -54.59 45.50 20.20
C ALA A 24 -55.11 46.93 20.10
N PHE A 25 -55.29 47.58 21.26
CA PHE A 25 -55.49 49.03 21.32
C PHE A 25 -54.32 49.67 20.58
N THR A 26 -54.62 50.33 19.46
CA THR A 26 -53.59 51.01 18.69
C THR A 26 -53.01 52.13 19.56
N ARG A 27 -51.69 52.36 19.45
CA ARG A 27 -51.00 53.42 20.18
C ARG A 27 -51.72 54.77 20.06
N SER A 28 -52.38 55.03 18.94
CA SER A 28 -53.23 56.21 18.74
C SER A 28 -54.42 56.27 19.69
N GLN A 29 -55.17 55.17 19.89
CA GLN A 29 -56.33 55.13 20.79
C GLN A 29 -55.95 55.36 22.26
N ILE A 30 -54.75 54.91 22.67
CA ILE A 30 -54.24 55.14 24.02
C ILE A 30 -53.85 56.63 24.19
N MET A 31 -53.24 57.25 23.17
CA MET A 31 -52.89 58.67 23.21
C MET A 31 -54.13 59.57 23.20
N ASP A 32 -55.14 59.22 22.41
CA ASP A 32 -56.42 59.96 22.35
C ASP A 32 -57.17 59.92 23.69
N ALA A 33 -57.18 58.75 24.35
CA ALA A 33 -57.79 58.60 25.68
C ALA A 33 -57.05 59.39 26.76
N LEU A 34 -55.72 59.46 26.69
CA LEU A 34 -54.91 60.28 27.60
C LEU A 34 -55.13 61.78 27.36
N GLU A 35 -55.21 62.22 26.11
CA GLU A 35 -55.45 63.63 25.77
C GLU A 35 -56.85 64.09 26.21
N MET A 36 -57.85 63.21 26.10
CA MET A 36 -59.20 63.47 26.58
C MET A 36 -59.27 63.59 28.11
N ASN A 37 -58.52 62.74 28.84
CA ASN A 37 -58.45 62.82 30.30
C ASN A 37 -57.70 64.07 30.79
N VAL A 38 -56.63 64.50 30.11
CA VAL A 38 -55.90 65.75 30.43
C VAL A 38 -56.80 66.97 30.20
N ARG A 39 -57.59 67.00 29.12
CA ARG A 39 -58.57 68.07 28.87
C ARG A 39 -59.68 68.11 29.93
N MET A 40 -60.18 66.96 30.35
CA MET A 40 -61.18 66.87 31.44
C MET A 40 -60.65 67.44 32.76
N PHE A 41 -59.38 67.15 33.10
CA PHE A 41 -58.75 67.69 34.30
C PHE A 41 -58.56 69.21 34.23
N ALA A 42 -58.15 69.74 33.07
CA ALA A 42 -57.99 71.18 32.85
C ALA A 42 -59.32 71.97 32.97
N MET A 43 -60.47 71.34 32.69
CA MET A 43 -61.78 71.97 32.87
C MET A 43 -62.27 71.99 34.32
N GLN A 44 -61.74 71.16 35.21
CA GLN A 44 -62.14 71.13 36.63
C GLN A 44 -61.35 72.12 37.51
N THR A 45 -60.24 72.67 37.03
CA THR A 45 -59.43 73.65 37.76
C THR A 45 -59.90 75.08 37.47
N ALA A 46 -61.09 75.44 37.95
CA ALA A 46 -61.49 76.85 38.07
C ALA A 46 -60.85 77.48 39.31
N PRO A 47 -60.48 78.78 39.28
CA PRO A 47 -59.66 79.39 40.33
C PRO A 47 -60.50 79.73 41.57
N THR A 48 -60.32 78.97 42.65
CA THR A 48 -60.74 79.37 44.01
C THR A 48 -59.67 80.27 44.64
N PRO A 49 -59.99 81.50 45.08
CA PRO A 49 -59.01 82.37 45.71
C PRO A 49 -58.87 82.07 47.21
N ALA A 50 -57.64 82.25 47.68
CA ALA A 50 -57.23 82.42 49.08
C ALA A 50 -57.22 81.18 49.99
N ALA A 51 -56.16 80.37 49.86
CA ALA A 51 -55.47 79.75 51.00
C ALA A 51 -54.02 79.43 50.58
N THR A 52 -53.08 79.67 51.48
CA THR A 52 -51.63 79.43 51.41
C THR A 52 -51.17 78.23 50.54
N SER A 53 -50.51 78.55 49.42
CA SER A 53 -49.68 77.77 48.49
C SER A 53 -49.77 76.23 48.42
N PRO A 54 -50.91 75.63 48.00
CA PRO A 54 -50.96 74.23 47.55
C PRO A 54 -50.20 73.99 46.23
N SER A 55 -49.85 75.05 45.48
CA SER A 55 -49.09 74.95 44.22
C SER A 55 -47.70 74.38 44.45
N ASP A 56 -46.97 74.84 45.46
CA ASP A 56 -45.58 74.42 45.70
C ASP A 56 -45.48 72.93 46.08
N GLU A 57 -46.50 72.40 46.77
CA GLU A 57 -46.55 71.00 47.16
C GLU A 57 -46.91 70.08 45.98
N VAL A 58 -47.82 70.54 45.13
CA VAL A 58 -48.15 69.87 43.85
C VAL A 58 -46.95 69.90 42.90
N ASP A 59 -46.24 71.02 42.79
CA ASP A 59 -45.06 71.16 41.95
C ASP A 59 -43.91 70.25 42.43
N LYS A 60 -43.74 70.12 43.75
CA LYS A 60 -42.77 69.19 44.35
C LYS A 60 -43.15 67.73 44.11
N ALA A 61 -44.44 67.38 44.22
CA ALA A 61 -44.94 66.05 43.89
C ALA A 61 -44.74 65.73 42.40
N LEU A 62 -45.01 66.69 41.51
CA LEU A 62 -44.82 66.57 40.07
C LEU A 62 -43.33 66.36 39.73
N LEU A 63 -42.42 67.07 40.39
CA LEU A 63 -40.98 66.91 40.23
C LEU A 63 -40.51 65.51 40.66
N ASN A 64 -41.05 65.00 41.78
CA ASN A 64 -40.75 63.66 42.26
C ASN A 64 -41.24 62.58 41.29
N VAL A 65 -42.45 62.72 40.75
CA VAL A 65 -42.98 61.79 39.73
C VAL A 65 -42.14 61.86 38.45
N LYS A 66 -41.79 63.07 37.99
CA LYS A 66 -40.94 63.26 36.82
C LYS A 66 -39.57 62.60 36.99
N ASN A 67 -38.92 62.81 38.13
CA ASN A 67 -37.63 62.21 38.45
C ASN A 67 -37.76 60.68 38.58
N GLY A 68 -38.86 60.18 39.14
CA GLY A 68 -39.17 58.75 39.20
C GLY A 68 -39.36 58.12 37.82
N ILE A 69 -40.05 58.79 36.90
CA ILE A 69 -40.23 58.32 35.51
C ILE A 69 -38.89 58.30 34.77
N ILE A 70 -38.04 59.31 34.96
CA ILE A 70 -36.70 59.34 34.36
C ILE A 70 -35.85 58.18 34.90
N GLY A 71 -35.85 57.97 36.23
CA GLY A 71 -35.15 56.85 36.86
C GLY A 71 -35.63 55.50 36.32
N HIS A 72 -36.95 55.28 36.31
CA HIS A 72 -37.53 54.04 35.79
C HIS A 72 -37.24 53.82 34.30
N ASN A 73 -37.23 54.89 33.48
CA ASN A 73 -36.84 54.77 32.07
C ASN A 73 -35.37 54.42 31.89
N LEU A 74 -34.47 54.96 32.73
CA LEU A 74 -33.05 54.59 32.72
C LEU A 74 -32.88 53.12 33.13
N ASP A 75 -33.51 52.69 34.23
CA ASP A 75 -33.47 51.31 34.69
C ASP A 75 -34.05 50.34 33.63
N HIS A 76 -35.14 50.74 32.96
CA HIS A 76 -35.72 49.95 31.89
C HIS A 76 -34.78 49.86 30.67
N GLN A 77 -34.12 50.96 30.31
CA GLN A 77 -33.14 50.96 29.23
C GLN A 77 -31.96 50.05 29.52
N ASP A 78 -31.46 50.05 30.76
CA ASP A 78 -30.35 49.18 31.16
C ASP A 78 -30.77 47.70 31.24
N ASN A 79 -31.99 47.42 31.70
CA ASN A 79 -32.56 46.07 31.65
C ASN A 79 -32.73 45.56 30.20
N ILE A 80 -33.16 46.42 29.27
CA ILE A 80 -33.24 46.06 27.84
C ILE A 80 -31.86 45.74 27.27
N LYS A 81 -30.83 46.50 27.64
CA LYS A 81 -29.45 46.23 27.20
C LYS A 81 -28.96 44.90 27.75
N LEU A 82 -29.13 44.65 29.05
CA LEU A 82 -28.73 43.40 29.69
C LEU A 82 -29.42 42.19 29.02
N LEU A 83 -30.73 42.29 28.77
CA LEU A 83 -31.49 41.26 28.08
C LEU A 83 -30.99 41.07 26.63
N GLY A 84 -30.64 42.17 25.95
CA GLY A 84 -30.04 42.14 24.62
C GLY A 84 -28.73 41.37 24.59
N ASP A 85 -27.84 41.65 25.54
CA ASP A 85 -26.54 40.98 25.65
C ASP A 85 -26.71 39.49 25.99
N ASP A 86 -27.64 39.14 26.89
CA ASP A 86 -27.95 37.74 27.24
C ASP A 86 -28.51 36.97 26.04
N ILE A 87 -29.40 37.58 25.26
CA ILE A 87 -29.96 36.95 24.05
C ILE A 87 -28.87 36.74 23.00
N VAL A 88 -28.03 37.75 22.77
CA VAL A 88 -26.94 37.67 21.78
C VAL A 88 -25.93 36.60 22.20
N GLY A 89 -25.45 36.62 23.45
CA GLY A 89 -24.51 35.63 23.96
C GLY A 89 -25.09 34.21 23.97
N GLY A 90 -26.38 34.06 24.30
CA GLY A 90 -27.10 32.80 24.21
C GLY A 90 -27.25 32.29 22.77
N LEU A 91 -27.43 33.19 21.80
CA LEU A 91 -27.52 32.84 20.38
C LEU A 91 -26.16 32.38 19.85
N GLU A 92 -25.08 33.11 20.15
CA GLU A 92 -23.72 32.77 19.72
C GLU A 92 -23.28 31.41 20.26
N THR A 93 -23.46 31.18 21.57
CA THR A 93 -23.11 29.88 22.18
C THR A 93 -23.96 28.72 21.64
N ASN A 94 -25.23 28.95 21.33
CA ASN A 94 -26.06 27.93 20.70
C ASN A 94 -25.65 27.66 19.25
N MET A 95 -25.34 28.70 18.47
CA MET A 95 -24.84 28.53 17.09
C MET A 95 -23.52 27.78 17.09
N GLU A 96 -22.57 28.12 17.97
CA GLU A 96 -21.30 27.41 18.07
C GLU A 96 -21.52 25.92 18.37
N LYS A 97 -22.40 25.59 19.33
CA LYS A 97 -22.73 24.20 19.66
C LYS A 97 -23.33 23.46 18.47
N VAL A 98 -24.31 24.06 17.79
CA VAL A 98 -24.97 23.45 16.62
C VAL A 98 -23.96 23.20 15.51
N TYR A 99 -23.11 24.19 15.20
CA TYR A 99 -22.06 24.01 14.18
C TYR A 99 -21.05 22.95 14.59
N ARG A 100 -20.57 22.95 15.84
CA ARG A 100 -19.60 21.93 16.32
C ARG A 100 -20.14 20.51 16.16
N VAL A 101 -21.41 20.29 16.51
CA VAL A 101 -22.03 18.96 16.40
C VAL A 101 -22.24 18.60 14.93
N GLN A 102 -22.89 19.46 14.14
CA GLN A 102 -23.21 19.14 12.75
C GLN A 102 -21.96 19.01 11.88
N PHE A 103 -21.01 19.94 11.98
CA PHE A 103 -19.75 19.83 11.24
C PHE A 103 -18.87 18.70 11.78
N GLY A 104 -18.84 18.49 13.09
CA GLY A 104 -18.07 17.42 13.70
C GLY A 104 -18.52 16.05 13.19
N GLU A 105 -19.82 15.80 13.18
CA GLU A 105 -20.41 14.56 12.68
C GLU A 105 -20.24 14.40 11.17
N ALA A 106 -20.55 15.44 10.38
CA ALA A 106 -20.37 15.41 8.93
C ALA A 106 -18.90 15.20 8.54
N PHE A 107 -17.97 15.82 9.25
CA PHE A 107 -16.53 15.66 9.04
C PHE A 107 -16.04 14.26 9.42
N GLN A 108 -16.47 13.73 10.58
CA GLN A 108 -16.18 12.37 10.99
C GLN A 108 -16.71 11.35 9.98
N GLN A 109 -17.94 11.54 9.49
CA GLN A 109 -18.55 10.67 8.49
C GLN A 109 -17.80 10.75 7.14
N ALA A 110 -17.49 11.96 6.68
CA ALA A 110 -16.69 12.15 5.46
C ALA A 110 -15.32 11.50 5.59
N ARG A 111 -14.62 11.68 6.72
CA ARG A 111 -13.33 11.03 7.00
C ARG A 111 -13.46 9.51 6.98
N ASN A 112 -14.44 8.95 7.68
CA ASN A 112 -14.65 7.51 7.78
C ASN A 112 -15.04 6.87 6.45
N THR A 113 -15.54 7.65 5.48
CA THR A 113 -15.93 7.14 4.15
C THR A 113 -14.84 7.38 3.10
N GLN A 114 -14.24 8.57 3.09
CA GLN A 114 -13.26 8.96 2.07
C GLN A 114 -11.88 8.34 2.31
N VAL A 115 -11.44 8.25 3.57
CA VAL A 115 -10.14 7.65 3.91
C VAL A 115 -10.04 6.19 3.46
N PRO A 116 -10.99 5.28 3.78
CA PRO A 116 -10.86 3.89 3.35
C PRO A 116 -10.92 3.75 1.82
N GLU A 117 -11.71 4.56 1.12
CA GLU A 117 -11.76 4.53 -0.34
C GLU A 117 -10.46 5.03 -0.98
N HIS A 118 -9.85 6.09 -0.44
CA HIS A 118 -8.52 6.54 -0.87
C HIS A 118 -7.45 5.50 -0.57
N VAL A 119 -7.47 4.88 0.61
CA VAL A 119 -6.52 3.83 0.99
C VAL A 119 -6.68 2.60 0.09
N LYS A 120 -7.91 2.14 -0.19
CA LYS A 120 -8.17 1.04 -1.13
C LYS A 120 -7.68 1.34 -2.53
N ARG A 121 -7.88 2.57 -3.03
CA ARG A 121 -7.41 2.99 -4.35
C ARG A 121 -5.89 2.99 -4.42
N LEU A 122 -5.22 3.61 -3.44
CA LEU A 122 -3.76 3.62 -3.35
C LEU A 122 -3.19 2.21 -3.20
N LEU A 123 -3.84 1.33 -2.45
CA LEU A 123 -3.47 -0.09 -2.36
C LEU A 123 -3.59 -0.80 -3.71
N ARG A 124 -4.65 -0.52 -4.49
CA ARG A 124 -4.82 -1.10 -5.83
C ARG A 124 -3.82 -0.57 -6.85
N GLU A 125 -3.42 0.70 -6.74
CA GLU A 125 -2.43 1.33 -7.62
C GLU A 125 -0.99 0.92 -7.27
N SER A 126 -0.66 0.85 -5.98
CA SER A 126 0.70 0.53 -5.50
C SER A 126 0.99 -0.96 -5.45
N VAL A 127 0.02 -1.78 -5.02
CA VAL A 127 0.12 -3.25 -5.12
C VAL A 127 -0.35 -3.58 -6.52
N GLY A 128 0.60 -3.74 -7.44
CA GLY A 128 0.33 -4.11 -8.83
C GLY A 128 -0.56 -5.38 -8.96
N PRO A 129 -0.90 -5.80 -10.19
CA PRO A 129 -1.89 -6.86 -10.44
C PRO A 129 -1.54 -8.21 -9.78
N THR A 130 -0.28 -8.40 -9.42
CA THR A 130 0.21 -9.58 -8.73
C THR A 130 0.03 -9.42 -7.22
N PRO A 131 -0.73 -10.31 -6.55
CA PRO A 131 -0.93 -10.23 -5.11
C PRO A 131 0.42 -10.30 -4.39
N LEU A 132 0.57 -9.50 -3.32
CA LEU A 132 1.84 -9.38 -2.58
C LEU A 132 2.41 -10.74 -2.15
N ASN A 133 1.54 -11.67 -1.75
CA ASN A 133 1.93 -13.04 -1.39
C ASN A 133 2.64 -13.77 -2.54
N ARG A 134 2.17 -13.59 -3.77
CA ARG A 134 2.81 -14.18 -4.95
C ARG A 134 4.15 -13.50 -5.26
N GLN A 135 4.24 -12.18 -5.08
CA GLN A 135 5.52 -11.48 -5.23
C GLN A 135 6.56 -11.98 -4.21
N VAL A 136 6.14 -12.23 -2.97
CA VAL A 136 6.98 -12.80 -1.93
C VAL A 136 7.47 -14.20 -2.30
N GLU A 137 6.59 -15.07 -2.79
CA GLU A 137 6.99 -16.42 -3.23
C GLU A 137 7.95 -16.37 -4.44
N GLU A 138 7.66 -15.54 -5.44
CA GLU A 138 8.55 -15.33 -6.59
C GLU A 138 9.93 -14.80 -6.15
N MET A 139 9.97 -13.91 -5.15
CA MET A 139 11.23 -13.42 -4.59
C MET A 139 12.00 -14.51 -3.85
N LYS A 140 11.33 -15.34 -3.05
CA LYS A 140 11.98 -16.47 -2.36
C LYS A 140 12.60 -17.45 -3.36
N GLU A 141 11.87 -17.80 -4.42
CA GLU A 141 12.38 -18.66 -5.49
C GLU A 141 13.61 -18.06 -6.17
N ARG A 142 13.58 -16.76 -6.48
CA ARG A 142 14.74 -16.04 -7.04
C ARG A 142 15.93 -16.03 -6.09
N THR A 143 15.71 -15.79 -4.80
CA THR A 143 16.79 -15.78 -3.80
C THR A 143 17.43 -17.16 -3.68
N GLU A 144 16.66 -18.23 -3.69
CA GLU A 144 17.20 -19.60 -3.64
C GLU A 144 17.99 -19.93 -4.91
N LYS A 145 17.48 -19.54 -6.08
CA LYS A 145 18.20 -19.69 -7.35
C LYS A 145 19.57 -18.97 -7.30
N LEU A 146 19.59 -17.72 -6.84
CA LEU A 146 20.83 -16.95 -6.70
C LEU A 146 21.80 -17.58 -5.69
N ARG A 147 21.30 -18.10 -4.58
CA ARG A 147 22.12 -18.81 -3.58
C ARG A 147 22.84 -20.01 -4.20
N ILE A 148 22.12 -20.79 -5.01
CA ILE A 148 22.67 -21.94 -5.73
C ILE A 148 23.66 -21.50 -6.80
N GLU A 149 23.37 -20.45 -7.57
CA GLU A 149 24.31 -19.90 -8.55
C GLU A 149 25.62 -19.42 -7.89
N ILE A 150 25.54 -18.78 -6.72
CA ILE A 150 26.72 -18.40 -5.93
C ILE A 150 27.49 -19.64 -5.47
N GLN A 151 26.80 -20.66 -4.98
CA GLN A 151 27.43 -21.92 -4.58
C GLN A 151 28.14 -22.58 -5.78
N ASN A 152 27.50 -22.63 -6.94
CA ASN A 152 28.08 -23.16 -8.17
C ASN A 152 29.27 -22.33 -8.64
N SER A 153 29.19 -21.00 -8.59
CA SER A 153 30.32 -20.11 -8.88
C SER A 153 31.50 -20.38 -7.93
N ARG A 154 31.24 -20.62 -6.65
CA ARG A 154 32.27 -20.98 -5.67
C ARG A 154 32.86 -22.36 -5.94
N ALA A 155 32.02 -23.34 -6.27
CA ALA A 155 32.46 -24.68 -6.65
C ALA A 155 33.36 -24.64 -7.89
N ARG A 156 32.92 -23.96 -8.96
CA ARG A 156 33.71 -23.75 -10.18
C ARG A 156 35.03 -23.04 -9.90
N ARG A 157 35.03 -22.00 -9.06
CA ARG A 157 36.28 -21.32 -8.66
C ARG A 157 37.24 -22.22 -7.89
N ARG A 158 36.75 -23.15 -7.08
CA ARG A 158 37.61 -24.15 -6.42
C ARG A 158 38.13 -25.17 -7.44
N ASN A 159 37.27 -25.69 -8.29
CA ASN A 159 37.63 -26.63 -9.34
C ASN A 159 38.58 -26.03 -10.40
N ASN A 160 38.60 -24.70 -10.54
CA ASN A 160 39.55 -24.00 -11.40
C ASN A 160 40.98 -24.00 -10.82
N ARG A 161 41.13 -24.10 -9.50
CA ARG A 161 42.45 -24.19 -8.84
C ARG A 161 43.16 -25.52 -9.06
N LEU A 162 42.45 -26.50 -9.63
CA LEU A 162 43.01 -27.73 -10.16
C LEU A 162 43.82 -27.36 -11.41
N VAL A 163 45.04 -26.87 -11.21
CA VAL A 163 45.90 -26.38 -12.29
C VAL A 163 46.83 -27.48 -12.79
N ASP A 164 47.18 -28.44 -11.95
CA ASP A 164 48.12 -29.50 -12.29
C ASP A 164 47.42 -30.68 -12.99
N PRO A 165 47.65 -30.91 -14.30
CA PRO A 165 47.06 -32.04 -15.02
C PRO A 165 47.64 -33.40 -14.57
N CYS A 166 48.68 -33.39 -13.74
CA CYS A 166 49.31 -34.58 -13.17
C CYS A 166 48.63 -35.05 -11.88
N ASP A 167 47.95 -34.17 -11.14
CA ASP A 167 47.25 -34.53 -9.91
C ASP A 167 45.74 -34.70 -10.16
N LEU A 168 45.38 -35.89 -10.61
CA LEU A 168 43.99 -36.27 -10.90
C LEU A 168 43.23 -36.76 -9.66
N SER A 169 43.89 -36.76 -8.49
CA SER A 169 43.38 -37.30 -7.22
C SER A 169 42.71 -36.23 -6.35
N GLU A 170 42.83 -34.95 -6.71
CA GLU A 170 42.24 -33.86 -5.96
C GLU A 170 40.70 -33.87 -6.01
N HIS A 171 40.09 -33.59 -4.85
CA HIS A 171 38.63 -33.64 -4.67
C HIS A 171 37.90 -32.55 -5.45
N LEU A 172 36.98 -32.97 -6.30
CA LEU A 172 36.07 -32.10 -7.03
C LEU A 172 34.98 -31.55 -6.12
N THR A 173 34.75 -30.25 -6.17
CA THR A 173 33.60 -29.64 -5.50
C THR A 173 32.35 -29.79 -6.37
N HIS A 174 31.28 -30.33 -5.76
CA HIS A 174 30.00 -30.55 -6.44
C HIS A 174 29.38 -29.25 -6.96
N VAL A 175 28.89 -29.31 -8.19
CA VAL A 175 28.00 -28.32 -8.80
C VAL A 175 26.56 -28.81 -8.64
N VAL A 176 25.67 -27.95 -8.16
CA VAL A 176 24.29 -28.30 -7.81
C VAL A 176 23.34 -27.76 -8.87
N VAL A 177 22.33 -28.56 -9.25
CA VAL A 177 21.31 -28.13 -10.22
C VAL A 177 20.03 -27.80 -9.49
N PHE A 178 19.34 -26.76 -9.96
CA PHE A 178 18.00 -26.41 -9.48
C PHE A 178 17.00 -27.40 -10.07
N ALA A 179 16.46 -28.30 -9.24
CA ALA A 179 15.45 -29.25 -9.70
C ALA A 179 14.06 -28.59 -9.77
N ALA A 180 13.21 -29.08 -10.67
CA ALA A 180 11.80 -28.72 -10.71
C ALA A 180 11.17 -29.07 -9.34
N GLY A 181 10.69 -28.04 -8.61
CA GLY A 181 10.19 -28.18 -7.24
C GLY A 181 11.01 -27.46 -6.16
N GLY A 182 11.99 -26.63 -6.56
CA GLY A 182 12.65 -25.68 -5.64
C GLY A 182 13.66 -26.28 -4.67
N LYS A 183 14.00 -27.56 -4.84
CA LYS A 183 15.03 -28.22 -4.04
C LYS A 183 16.32 -28.31 -4.85
N SER A 184 17.40 -27.83 -4.25
CA SER A 184 18.76 -28.10 -4.72
C SER A 184 19.04 -29.59 -4.56
N LYS A 185 19.34 -30.27 -5.67
CA LYS A 185 19.76 -31.68 -5.62
C LYS A 185 21.19 -31.79 -6.14
N ALA A 186 22.06 -32.40 -5.35
CA ALA A 186 23.39 -32.81 -5.81
C ALA A 186 23.24 -34.10 -6.62
N CYS A 187 24.00 -34.23 -7.72
CA CYS A 187 24.01 -35.48 -8.47
C CYS A 187 24.60 -36.60 -7.60
N GLU A 188 23.87 -37.69 -7.42
CA GLU A 188 24.31 -38.86 -6.65
C GLU A 188 25.53 -39.55 -7.31
N VAL A 189 25.67 -39.39 -8.63
CA VAL A 189 26.73 -40.01 -9.44
C VAL A 189 27.90 -39.03 -9.68
N PHE A 190 27.96 -37.91 -8.98
CA PHE A 190 29.05 -36.94 -9.19
C PHE A 190 30.41 -37.56 -8.79
N PRO A 191 31.43 -37.50 -9.68
CA PRO A 191 32.74 -38.07 -9.38
C PRO A 191 33.43 -37.32 -8.25
N LYS A 192 34.02 -38.09 -7.32
CA LYS A 192 34.82 -37.55 -6.21
C LYS A 192 36.04 -36.79 -6.75
N ASP A 193 36.69 -37.37 -7.75
CA ASP A 193 37.96 -36.92 -8.33
C ASP A 193 37.94 -37.16 -9.85
N ILE A 194 38.83 -36.51 -10.60
CA ILE A 194 38.93 -36.69 -12.06
C ILE A 194 39.30 -38.14 -12.40
N GLN A 195 40.18 -38.75 -11.60
CA GLN A 195 40.52 -40.16 -11.74
C GLN A 195 39.30 -41.07 -11.61
N SER A 196 38.41 -40.80 -10.66
CA SER A 196 37.18 -41.59 -10.48
C SER A 196 36.29 -41.54 -11.73
N PHE A 197 36.19 -40.39 -12.40
CA PHE A 197 35.44 -40.25 -13.65
C PHE A 197 36.02 -41.12 -14.79
N LEU A 198 37.33 -41.32 -14.84
CA LEU A 198 37.99 -42.19 -15.84
C LEU A 198 37.67 -43.68 -15.66
N TYR A 199 37.15 -44.09 -14.50
CA TYR A 199 36.73 -45.47 -14.23
C TYR A 199 35.21 -45.69 -14.25
N TYR A 200 34.41 -44.65 -14.47
CA TYR A 200 32.95 -44.78 -14.55
C TYR A 200 32.50 -45.69 -15.70
N PRO A 201 31.48 -46.54 -15.51
CA PRO A 201 30.82 -47.24 -16.61
C PRO A 201 30.03 -46.25 -17.47
N ASP A 202 29.83 -46.59 -18.75
CA ASP A 202 29.14 -45.72 -19.71
C ASP A 202 27.73 -45.31 -19.26
N ASP A 203 27.04 -46.18 -18.51
CA ASP A 203 25.72 -45.89 -17.96
C ASP A 203 25.76 -44.78 -16.89
N GLN A 204 26.82 -44.72 -16.08
CA GLN A 204 27.01 -43.63 -15.12
C GLN A 204 27.36 -42.32 -15.81
N ILE A 205 28.15 -42.36 -16.89
CA ILE A 205 28.47 -41.17 -17.69
C ILE A 205 27.20 -40.62 -18.35
N LYS A 206 26.36 -41.48 -18.94
CA LYS A 206 25.07 -41.08 -19.51
C LYS A 206 24.17 -40.40 -18.47
N ARG A 207 24.00 -41.01 -17.29
CA ARG A 207 23.20 -40.44 -16.20
C ARG A 207 23.75 -39.09 -15.72
N LEU A 208 25.07 -38.94 -15.62
CA LEU A 208 25.70 -37.68 -15.25
C LEU A 208 25.43 -36.60 -16.29
N PHE A 209 25.58 -36.92 -17.58
CA PHE A 209 25.37 -35.98 -18.67
C PHE A 209 23.90 -35.56 -18.79
N GLU A 210 22.97 -36.48 -18.58
CA GLU A 210 21.53 -36.19 -18.53
C GLU A 210 21.19 -35.29 -17.34
N TYR A 211 21.77 -35.55 -16.16
CA TYR A 211 21.51 -34.77 -14.95
C TYR A 211 21.94 -33.30 -15.07
N TYR A 212 23.09 -33.07 -15.73
CA TYR A 212 23.67 -31.74 -15.91
C TYR A 212 23.32 -31.09 -17.25
N ASP A 213 22.48 -31.74 -18.06
CA ASP A 213 22.09 -31.30 -19.41
C ASP A 213 23.30 -30.99 -20.32
N LEU A 214 24.30 -31.89 -20.31
CA LEU A 214 25.54 -31.78 -21.10
C LEU A 214 25.41 -32.37 -22.52
N GLY A 215 24.18 -32.75 -22.91
CA GLY A 215 23.90 -33.47 -24.16
C GLY A 215 24.25 -34.97 -24.09
N LYS A 216 24.17 -35.66 -25.24
CA LYS A 216 24.49 -37.10 -25.30
C LYS A 216 26.01 -37.33 -25.26
N PRO A 217 26.51 -38.27 -24.44
CA PRO A 217 27.93 -38.62 -24.44
C PRO A 217 28.31 -39.24 -25.79
N GLY A 218 29.49 -38.85 -26.30
CA GLY A 218 30.09 -39.46 -27.49
C GLY A 218 30.79 -40.78 -27.18
N LEU A 219 31.30 -41.43 -28.23
CA LEU A 219 32.14 -42.64 -28.12
C LEU A 219 33.49 -42.32 -27.47
N ASP A 220 34.02 -41.12 -27.68
CA ASP A 220 35.30 -40.68 -27.16
C ASP A 220 35.20 -40.24 -25.70
N ARG A 221 35.74 -41.07 -24.80
CA ARG A 221 35.72 -40.81 -23.36
C ARG A 221 36.48 -39.53 -22.96
N SER A 222 37.59 -39.23 -23.63
CA SER A 222 38.37 -38.00 -23.43
C SER A 222 37.56 -36.76 -23.82
N ALA A 223 36.78 -36.82 -24.90
CA ALA A 223 35.90 -35.73 -25.32
C ALA A 223 34.77 -35.51 -24.31
N ASN A 224 34.19 -36.59 -23.77
CA ASN A 224 33.20 -36.50 -22.69
C ASN A 224 33.81 -35.90 -21.41
N LEU A 225 35.02 -36.34 -21.02
CA LEU A 225 35.74 -35.74 -19.89
C LEU A 225 35.94 -34.24 -20.11
N ASN A 226 36.44 -33.81 -21.27
CA ASN A 226 36.67 -32.40 -21.56
C ASN A 226 35.39 -31.56 -21.49
N ARG A 227 34.24 -32.09 -21.94
CA ARG A 227 32.95 -31.41 -21.78
C ARG A 227 32.54 -31.27 -20.32
N PHE A 228 32.73 -32.32 -19.53
CA PHE A 228 32.45 -32.29 -18.10
C PHE A 228 33.38 -31.31 -17.36
N MET A 229 34.68 -31.33 -17.68
CA MET A 229 35.71 -30.42 -17.14
C MET A 229 35.38 -28.95 -17.45
N ALA A 230 34.95 -28.67 -18.69
CA ALA A 230 34.50 -27.34 -19.09
C ALA A 230 33.28 -26.87 -18.29
N TYR A 231 32.33 -27.76 -18.00
CA TYR A 231 31.14 -27.43 -17.20
C TYR A 231 31.46 -27.13 -15.73
N ILE A 232 32.38 -27.89 -15.13
CA ILE A 232 32.83 -27.69 -13.74
C ILE A 232 33.83 -26.53 -13.59
N GLY A 233 34.29 -25.94 -14.71
CA GLY A 233 35.10 -24.72 -14.72
C GLY A 233 36.61 -24.94 -14.60
N THR A 234 37.11 -26.15 -14.91
CA THR A 234 38.54 -26.47 -14.87
C THR A 234 39.21 -26.07 -16.20
N PRO A 235 40.36 -25.37 -16.20
CA PRO A 235 40.90 -24.71 -17.39
C PRO A 235 41.73 -25.62 -18.32
N PHE A 236 42.16 -26.80 -17.87
CA PHE A 236 42.99 -27.68 -18.69
C PHE A 236 42.16 -28.72 -19.45
N THR A 237 42.61 -29.06 -20.65
CA THR A 237 42.00 -30.08 -21.50
C THR A 237 42.88 -31.33 -21.50
N VAL A 238 42.25 -32.49 -21.32
CA VAL A 238 42.94 -33.77 -21.47
C VAL A 238 43.00 -34.07 -22.96
N SER A 239 44.14 -33.75 -23.57
CA SER A 239 44.46 -34.22 -24.92
C SER A 239 45.01 -35.63 -24.79
N CYS A 240 44.23 -36.63 -25.21
CA CYS A 240 44.80 -37.95 -25.44
C CYS A 240 45.56 -37.84 -26.77
N PRO A 241 46.90 -38.04 -26.80
CA PRO A 241 47.61 -38.08 -28.07
C PRO A 241 46.96 -39.15 -28.94
N PRO A 242 46.77 -38.91 -30.25
CA PRO A 242 46.22 -39.93 -31.13
C PRO A 242 47.06 -41.18 -30.94
N SER A 243 46.41 -42.28 -30.57
CA SER A 243 47.04 -43.60 -30.47
C SER A 243 47.94 -43.73 -31.70
N PRO A 244 49.26 -43.96 -31.55
CA PRO A 244 50.15 -44.02 -32.69
C PRO A 244 49.58 -45.05 -33.64
N ALA A 245 49.06 -44.55 -34.77
CA ALA A 245 48.49 -45.38 -35.80
C ALA A 245 49.58 -46.39 -36.17
N SER A 246 49.30 -47.67 -35.91
CA SER A 246 49.99 -48.83 -36.48
C SER A 246 51.49 -48.62 -36.70
N LEU A 247 52.30 -49.10 -35.75
CA LEU A 247 53.70 -49.47 -36.01
C LEU A 247 53.78 -50.08 -37.43
N PRO A 248 54.66 -49.57 -38.32
CA PRO A 248 54.83 -50.19 -39.62
C PRO A 248 55.17 -51.66 -39.38
N THR A 249 54.31 -52.55 -39.88
CA THR A 249 54.59 -53.99 -39.91
C THR A 249 56.00 -54.18 -40.45
N PRO A 250 56.90 -54.89 -39.74
CA PRO A 250 58.24 -55.15 -40.24
C PRO A 250 58.14 -56.02 -41.48
N THR A 251 58.22 -55.40 -42.64
CA THR A 251 58.44 -56.10 -43.92
C THR A 251 59.87 -56.60 -43.90
N SER A 252 60.08 -57.84 -43.45
CA SER A 252 61.35 -58.54 -43.59
C SER A 252 61.33 -59.53 -44.77
N PRO A 253 62.50 -59.80 -45.37
CA PRO A 253 62.67 -60.19 -46.77
C PRO A 253 62.94 -61.69 -46.93
N VAL A 254 62.37 -62.36 -47.93
CA VAL A 254 62.63 -63.80 -48.19
C VAL A 254 62.61 -64.12 -49.69
N THR A 255 63.79 -64.49 -50.17
CA THR A 255 64.11 -65.47 -51.23
C THR A 255 63.98 -65.08 -52.71
N GLY A 256 65.08 -64.53 -53.25
CA GLY A 256 65.44 -64.67 -54.66
C GLY A 256 66.31 -65.91 -54.87
N ILE A 257 65.78 -66.90 -55.58
CA ILE A 257 66.50 -68.10 -56.05
C ILE A 257 67.21 -67.74 -57.37
N PRO A 258 68.54 -67.88 -57.50
CA PRO A 258 69.21 -67.72 -58.79
C PRO A 258 69.00 -68.95 -59.68
N SER A 259 68.44 -68.70 -60.87
CA SER A 259 68.17 -69.68 -61.92
C SER A 259 69.46 -70.07 -62.66
N VAL A 260 69.86 -71.34 -62.55
CA VAL A 260 71.04 -71.91 -63.23
C VAL A 260 70.70 -72.22 -64.70
N LYS A 261 71.33 -71.52 -65.63
CA LYS A 261 71.27 -71.81 -67.08
C LYS A 261 72.10 -73.05 -67.41
N LYS A 262 71.43 -74.05 -67.99
CA LYS A 262 72.01 -75.26 -68.60
C LYS A 262 72.74 -74.89 -69.91
N LYS A 263 74.00 -75.30 -70.06
CA LYS A 263 74.74 -75.36 -71.33
C LYS A 263 74.16 -76.47 -72.22
N PRO A 264 73.97 -76.26 -73.53
CA PRO A 264 73.84 -77.35 -74.48
C PRO A 264 75.23 -77.81 -74.94
N SER A 265 75.46 -79.12 -74.82
CA SER A 265 76.45 -79.89 -75.55
C SER A 265 75.89 -80.23 -76.93
N VAL A 266 76.57 -79.85 -78.01
CA VAL A 266 77.11 -80.67 -79.12
C VAL A 266 77.83 -79.70 -80.05
#